data_AF-A0A2C9DCX4-F1
#
_entry.id   AF-A0A2C9DCX4-F1
#
_cell.length_a   1.000
_cell.length_b   1.000
_cell.length_c   1.000
_cell.angle_alpha   90.00
_cell.angle_beta   90.00
_cell.angle_gamma   90.00
#
_symmetry.space_group_name_H-M   'P 1'
#
loop_
_entity.id
_entity.type
_entity.pdbx_description
1 polymer ?
#
loop_
_entity_poly.entity_id
_entity_poly.type
_entity_poly.pdbx_seq_one_letter_code
_entity_poly.pdbx_strand_id
1 'polypeptide(L)'
;MELPNTLGMSQYADGGLLGSKPYAASGAYINRMSDCCTGCRYDVKQRTGPDACPFNALYWDFMARNGKTLRGNAWLRQIYATWDRMTPDDQEALRTSAATFLKSLD
;
A
#
# COMPACT_ATOMS: atom_id res chain seq x y z
N MET A 1 -7.84 17.05 19.23
CA MET A 1 -8.32 17.07 17.84
C MET A 1 -7.78 15.84 17.12
N GLU A 2 -8.12 14.63 17.57
CA GLU A 2 -7.54 13.39 17.04
C GLU A 2 -8.47 12.70 16.04
N LEU A 3 -9.77 12.61 16.37
CA LEU A 3 -10.74 11.83 15.60
C LEU A 3 -10.79 12.13 14.09
N PRO A 4 -10.90 13.39 13.62
CA PRO A 4 -10.98 13.66 12.18
C PRO A 4 -9.70 13.30 11.42
N ASN A 5 -8.54 13.51 12.05
CA ASN A 5 -7.24 13.27 11.45
C ASN A 5 -6.93 11.78 11.35
N THR A 6 -7.20 11.03 12.42
CA THR A 6 -6.98 9.58 12.45
C THR A 6 -8.01 8.85 11.60
N LEU A 7 -9.30 9.10 11.81
CA LEU A 7 -10.37 8.31 11.21
C LEU A 7 -10.64 8.70 9.75
N GLY A 8 -10.65 9.99 9.45
CA GLY A 8 -10.91 10.49 8.11
C GLY A 8 -9.65 10.54 7.26
N MET A 9 -8.73 11.46 7.56
CA MET A 9 -7.55 11.67 6.71
C MET A 9 -6.65 10.44 6.66
N SER A 10 -6.22 9.89 7.80
CA SER A 10 -5.23 8.81 7.82
C SER A 10 -5.80 7.47 7.36
N GLN A 11 -6.93 7.04 7.93
CA GLN A 11 -7.47 5.70 7.68
C GLN A 11 -8.49 5.63 6.54
N TYR A 12 -8.97 6.77 6.03
CA TYR A 12 -10.02 6.83 5.01
C TYR A 12 -11.30 6.08 5.43
N ALA A 13 -11.55 5.95 6.74
CA ALA A 13 -12.69 5.20 7.28
C ALA A 13 -14.01 5.98 7.17
N ASP A 14 -13.94 7.27 6.81
CA ASP A 14 -15.08 8.12 6.49
C ASP A 14 -15.52 8.02 5.02
N GLY A 15 -14.85 7.19 4.20
CA GLY A 15 -15.16 7.01 2.79
C GLY A 15 -14.74 8.18 1.89
N GLY A 16 -13.96 9.13 2.42
CA GLY A 16 -13.48 10.31 1.68
C GLY A 16 -14.20 11.61 2.04
N LEU A 17 -14.80 11.70 3.23
CA LEU A 17 -15.39 12.93 3.73
C LEU A 17 -14.30 14.01 3.95
N LEU A 18 -13.12 13.61 4.40
CA LEU A 18 -11.98 14.49 4.70
C LEU A 18 -10.80 14.36 3.72
N GLY A 19 -10.92 13.53 2.68
CA GLY A 19 -9.85 13.33 1.70
C GLY A 19 -10.36 12.76 0.38
N SER A 20 -9.75 13.14 -0.74
CA SER A 20 -10.16 12.67 -2.08
C SER A 20 -9.70 11.25 -2.41
N LYS A 21 -8.75 10.71 -1.65
CA LYS A 21 -8.20 9.35 -1.79
C LYS A 21 -7.57 8.88 -0.46
N PRO A 22 -7.47 7.56 -0.22
CA PRO A 22 -6.71 7.04 0.92
C PRO A 22 -5.22 7.41 0.78
N TYR A 23 -4.60 7.86 1.87
CA TYR A 23 -3.15 8.11 1.92
C TYR A 23 -2.36 6.79 2.09
N ALA A 24 -2.58 5.85 1.18
CA ALA A 24 -1.77 4.64 1.06
C ALA A 24 -0.55 4.92 0.16
N ALA A 25 0.64 4.51 0.61
CA ALA A 25 1.88 4.66 -0.16
C ALA A 25 2.79 3.45 0.03
N SER A 26 3.59 3.16 -0.99
CA SER A 26 4.64 2.13 -0.92
C SER A 26 5.93 2.72 -0.33
N GLY A 27 6.94 1.86 -0.13
CA GLY A 27 8.26 2.28 0.35
C GLY A 27 8.94 3.30 -0.56
N ALA A 28 8.58 3.35 -1.85
CA ALA A 28 9.09 4.34 -2.80
C ALA A 28 8.79 5.79 -2.38
N TYR A 29 7.63 6.05 -1.75
CA TYR A 29 7.30 7.38 -1.23
C TYR A 29 8.19 7.73 -0.03
N ILE A 30 8.35 6.79 0.91
CA ILE A 30 9.18 6.96 2.11
C ILE A 30 10.63 7.26 1.70
N ASN A 31 11.18 6.48 0.76
CA ASN A 31 12.55 6.66 0.26
C ASN A 31 12.75 8.01 -0.45
N ARG A 32 11.71 8.55 -1.10
CA ARG A 32 11.81 9.85 -1.77
C ARG A 32 11.72 11.02 -0.79
N MET A 33 10.96 10.85 0.29
CA MET A 33 10.62 11.92 1.24
C MET A 33 11.47 11.89 2.52
N SER A 34 12.35 10.90 2.68
CA SER A 34 13.17 10.72 3.88
C SER A 34 14.47 9.96 3.58
N ASP A 35 15.42 10.02 4.52
CA ASP A 35 16.63 9.22 4.50
C ASP A 35 16.50 7.89 5.27
N CYS A 36 15.28 7.54 5.75
CA CYS A 36 15.04 6.37 6.60
C CYS A 36 15.37 5.03 5.92
N CYS A 37 15.39 4.99 4.58
CA CYS A 37 15.75 3.79 3.84
C CYS A 37 17.26 3.55 3.81
N THR A 38 18.07 4.59 4.06
CA THR A 38 19.53 4.48 4.11
C THR A 38 19.95 3.71 5.36
N GLY A 39 20.51 2.51 5.16
CA GLY A 39 20.90 1.61 6.26
C GLY A 39 19.75 0.80 6.85
N CYS A 40 18.56 0.85 6.25
CA CYS A 40 17.45 -0.03 6.64
C CYS A 40 17.78 -1.49 6.30
N ARG A 41 17.33 -2.44 7.15
CA ARG A 41 17.47 -3.89 6.89
C ARG A 41 16.78 -4.31 5.60
N TYR A 42 15.71 -3.61 5.21
CA TYR A 42 14.94 -3.92 4.03
C TYR A 42 15.43 -3.13 2.81
N ASP A 43 15.41 -3.78 1.65
CA ASP A 43 15.60 -3.14 0.36
C ASP A 43 14.27 -2.55 -0.14
N VAL A 44 14.22 -1.22 -0.22
CA VAL A 44 13.05 -0.47 -0.68
C VAL A 44 12.74 -0.67 -2.17
N LYS A 45 13.70 -1.13 -2.96
CA LYS A 45 13.51 -1.41 -4.40
C LYS A 45 12.90 -2.78 -4.65
N GLN A 46 13.04 -3.71 -3.71
CA GLN A 46 12.44 -5.05 -3.81
C GLN A 46 10.96 -5.01 -3.44
N ARG A 47 10.14 -5.71 -4.22
CA ARG A 47 8.67 -5.72 -4.05
C ARG A 47 8.16 -6.91 -3.24
N THR A 48 8.89 -8.02 -3.25
CA THR A 48 8.54 -9.31 -2.63
C THR A 48 9.80 -9.98 -2.09
N GLY A 49 9.62 -10.94 -1.18
CA GLY A 49 10.72 -11.71 -0.59
C GLY A 49 11.11 -11.23 0.81
N PRO A 50 12.04 -11.95 1.48
CA PRO A 50 12.37 -11.72 2.89
C PRO A 50 13.05 -10.38 3.17
N ASP A 51 13.75 -9.82 2.16
CA ASP A 51 14.46 -8.55 2.27
C ASP A 51 13.67 -7.36 1.73
N ALA A 52 12.50 -7.59 1.13
CA ALA A 52 11.71 -6.52 0.55
C ALA A 52 11.10 -5.62 1.62
N CYS A 53 11.06 -4.31 1.35
CA CYS A 53 10.34 -3.37 2.19
C CYS A 53 8.85 -3.78 2.30
N PRO A 54 8.34 -4.03 3.53
CA PRO A 54 6.97 -4.52 3.71
C PRO A 54 5.89 -3.61 3.11
N PHE A 55 6.14 -2.29 3.11
CA PHE A 55 5.23 -1.30 2.50
C PHE A 55 4.97 -1.55 1.02
N ASN A 56 5.91 -2.17 0.29
CA ASN A 56 5.71 -2.44 -1.14
C ASN A 56 4.65 -3.50 -1.38
N ALA A 57 4.73 -4.63 -0.67
CA ALA A 57 3.74 -5.70 -0.77
C ALA A 57 2.40 -5.29 -0.13
N LEU A 58 2.44 -4.69 1.06
CA LEU A 58 1.24 -4.25 1.79
C LEU A 58 0.43 -3.20 1.03
N TYR A 59 1.10 -2.27 0.34
CA TYR A 59 0.42 -1.28 -0.49
C TYR A 59 -0.43 -1.95 -1.58
N TRP A 60 0.14 -2.92 -2.30
CA TRP A 60 -0.58 -3.61 -3.36
C TRP A 60 -1.67 -4.54 -2.81
N ASP A 61 -1.43 -5.23 -1.69
CA ASP A 61 -2.46 -6.01 -1.00
C ASP A 61 -3.64 -5.14 -0.55
N PHE A 62 -3.35 -3.96 0.04
CA PHE A 62 -4.38 -3.00 0.44
C PHE A 62 -5.23 -2.55 -0.76
N MET A 63 -4.61 -2.23 -1.88
CA MET A 63 -5.33 -1.82 -3.09
C MET A 63 -6.17 -2.98 -3.66
N ALA A 64 -5.61 -4.20 -3.70
CA ALA A 64 -6.27 -5.37 -4.23
C ALA A 64 -7.50 -5.78 -3.39
N ARG A 65 -7.34 -5.92 -2.06
CA ARG A 65 -8.40 -6.39 -1.16
C ARG A 65 -9.57 -5.40 -1.05
N ASN A 66 -9.29 -4.09 -1.21
CA ASN A 66 -10.31 -3.03 -1.17
C ASN A 66 -10.82 -2.63 -2.56
N GLY A 67 -10.49 -3.40 -3.62
CA GLY A 67 -10.85 -3.07 -4.99
C GLY A 67 -12.34 -2.82 -5.21
N LYS A 68 -13.22 -3.55 -4.52
CA LYS A 68 -14.68 -3.38 -4.60
C LYS A 68 -15.12 -1.95 -4.22
N THR A 69 -14.47 -1.36 -3.21
CA THR A 69 -14.82 -0.03 -2.68
C THR A 69 -14.07 1.07 -3.41
N LEU A 70 -12.80 0.85 -3.72
CA LEU A 70 -11.88 1.90 -4.17
C LEU A 70 -11.78 2.05 -5.69
N ARG A 71 -12.14 1.03 -6.50
CA ARG A 71 -12.03 1.11 -7.97
C ARG A 71 -12.91 2.20 -8.60
N GLY A 72 -13.99 2.61 -7.93
CA GLY A 72 -14.84 3.72 -8.37
C GLY A 72 -14.19 5.10 -8.22
N ASN A 73 -13.10 5.22 -7.45
CA ASN A 73 -12.42 6.50 -7.23
C ASN A 73 -11.54 6.85 -8.45
N ALA A 74 -11.87 7.95 -9.13
CA ALA A 74 -11.14 8.44 -10.30
C ALA A 74 -9.64 8.69 -10.04
N TRP A 75 -9.26 9.10 -8.82
CA TRP A 75 -7.86 9.33 -8.44
C TRP A 75 -7.03 8.05 -8.36
N LEU A 76 -7.69 6.89 -8.19
CA LEU A 76 -7.05 5.59 -8.07
C LEU A 76 -7.03 4.82 -9.40
N ARG A 77 -7.64 5.37 -10.46
CA ARG A 77 -7.77 4.72 -11.77
C ARG A 77 -6.42 4.25 -12.32
N GLN A 78 -5.40 5.10 -12.27
CA GLN A 78 -4.07 4.74 -12.76
C GLN A 78 -3.41 3.65 -11.91
N ILE A 79 -3.66 3.65 -10.59
CA ILE A 79 -3.09 2.65 -9.68
C ILE A 79 -3.70 1.28 -9.98
N TYR A 80 -5.03 1.22 -10.16
CA TYR A 80 -5.69 -0.01 -10.57
C TYR A 80 -5.32 -0.46 -11.98
N ALA A 81 -5.11 0.48 -12.92
CA ALA A 81 -4.59 0.12 -14.24
C ALA A 81 -3.19 -0.49 -14.17
N THR A 82 -2.33 -0.02 -13.26
CA THR A 82 -1.02 -0.64 -13.02
C THR A 82 -1.15 -2.03 -12.40
N TRP A 83 -2.04 -2.21 -11.42
CA TRP A 83 -2.34 -3.52 -10.83
C TRP A 83 -2.84 -4.52 -11.89
N ASP A 84 -3.83 -4.11 -12.69
CA ASP A 84 -4.47 -4.95 -13.70
C ASP A 84 -3.53 -5.35 -14.85
N ARG A 85 -2.39 -4.65 -15.02
CA ARG A 85 -1.33 -4.99 -15.99
C ARG A 85 -0.29 -5.97 -15.46
N MET A 86 -0.23 -6.19 -14.15
CA MET A 86 0.70 -7.18 -13.57
C MET A 86 0.25 -8.58 -13.94
N THR A 87 1.20 -9.49 -14.12
CA THR A 87 0.87 -10.90 -14.36
C THR A 87 0.14 -11.49 -13.16
N PRO A 88 -0.67 -12.54 -13.35
CA PRO A 88 -1.29 -13.26 -12.22
C PRO A 88 -0.25 -13.69 -11.17
N ASP A 89 0.91 -14.18 -11.63
CA ASP A 89 2.01 -14.60 -10.76
C ASP A 89 2.59 -13.43 -9.94
N ASP A 90 2.77 -12.25 -10.54
CA ASP A 90 3.23 -11.05 -9.83
C ASP A 90 2.22 -10.61 -8.77
N GLN A 91 0.93 -10.64 -9.11
CA GLN A 91 -0.14 -10.29 -8.18
C GLN A 91 -0.18 -11.27 -7.00
N GLU A 92 -0.07 -12.56 -7.27
CA GLU A 92 -0.03 -13.61 -6.25
C GLU A 92 1.21 -13.50 -5.37
N ALA A 93 2.38 -13.25 -5.95
CA ALA A 93 3.63 -13.06 -5.20
C ALA A 93 3.55 -11.88 -4.23
N LEU A 94 2.97 -10.74 -4.66
CA LEU A 94 2.76 -9.57 -3.80
C LEU A 94 1.82 -9.88 -2.64
N ARG A 95 0.68 -10.53 -2.93
CA ARG A 95 -0.31 -10.89 -1.91
C ARG A 95 0.24 -11.92 -0.93
N THR A 96 1.02 -12.88 -1.41
CA THR A 96 1.68 -13.90 -0.56
C THR A 96 2.72 -13.27 0.34
N SER A 97 3.55 -12.38 -0.19
CA SER A 97 4.55 -11.63 0.59
C SER A 97 3.86 -10.76 1.65
N ALA A 98 2.77 -10.07 1.30
CA ALA A 98 1.98 -9.28 2.25
C ALA A 98 1.37 -10.16 3.35
N ALA A 99 0.73 -11.28 2.98
CA ALA A 99 0.13 -12.21 3.94
C ALA A 99 1.17 -12.81 4.90
N THR A 100 2.38 -13.12 4.39
CA THR A 100 3.48 -13.62 5.22
C THR A 100 3.92 -12.58 6.25
N PHE A 101 4.04 -11.32 5.84
CA PHE A 101 4.37 -10.24 6.75
C PHE A 101 3.26 -9.97 7.78
N LEU A 102 1.99 -9.95 7.36
CA LEU A 102 0.85 -9.75 8.26
C LEU A 102 0.78 -10.84 9.34
N LYS A 103 1.00 -12.11 8.98
CA LYS A 103 1.09 -13.23 9.94
C LYS A 103 2.20 -13.08 10.98
N SER A 104 3.24 -12.29 10.69
CA SER A 104 4.31 -12.01 11.66
C SER A 104 3.95 -10.92 12.67
N LEU A 105 2.85 -10.20 12.44
CA LEU A 105 2.33 -9.14 13.31
C LEU A 105 1.17 -9.62 14.21
N ASP A 106 0.58 -10.77 13.89
CA ASP A 106 -0.50 -11.43 14.66
C ASP A 106 0.06 -12.15 15.89
#